data_AF-A0A061B626-F1
#
_entry.id   AF-A0A061B626-F1
#
_cell.length_a   1.000
_cell.length_b   1.000
_cell.length_c   1.000
_cell.angle_alpha   90.00
_cell.angle_beta   90.00
_cell.angle_gamma   90.00
#
_symmetry.space_group_name_H-M   'P 1'
#
loop_
_entity.id
_entity.type
_entity.pdbx_description
1 polymer ?
#
loop_
_entity_poly.entity_id
_entity_poly.type
_entity_poly.pdbx_seq_one_letter_code
_entity_poly.pdbx_strand_id
1 'polypeptide(L)'
;MGILMTILFATLTTQMVLMTILVLPLPLRLRKSSFNVYSKLYDNKEFRTVYSVAGVVVTLLFIDALKSTWKLKTNDTYNLTQYRATYQHSSDVMARIFYAQRNVYISGAVVFFGFAIPTVFTIVRRLIKYEELARAMKDPKQVEAKIVELKDQLSKKTKEVEVFESQKKGLERSYDELADKLNSSETASDKKKD
;
A
#
# COMPACT_ATOMS: atom_id res chain seq x y z
N MET A 1 21.56 -20.11 13.30
CA MET A 1 21.23 -18.76 12.81
C MET A 1 20.18 -18.18 13.73
N GLY A 2 20.29 -16.93 14.18
CA GLY A 2 19.28 -16.34 15.07
C GLY A 2 17.91 -16.28 14.38
N ILE A 3 16.83 -16.45 15.16
CA ILE A 3 15.44 -16.48 14.67
C ILE A 3 15.10 -15.25 13.79
N LEU A 4 15.62 -14.08 14.16
CA LEU A 4 15.46 -12.83 13.39
C LEU A 4 16.01 -12.92 11.96
N MET A 5 17.15 -13.59 11.76
CA MET A 5 17.76 -13.73 10.44
C MET A 5 16.98 -14.72 9.57
N THR A 6 16.39 -15.75 10.17
CA THR A 6 15.49 -16.67 9.47
C THR A 6 14.21 -15.96 9.01
N ILE A 7 13.63 -15.11 9.86
CA ILE A 7 12.45 -14.30 9.51
C ILE A 7 12.77 -13.32 8.38
N LEU A 8 13.92 -12.62 8.45
CA LEU A 8 14.38 -11.73 7.39
C LEU A 8 14.58 -12.47 6.07
N PHE A 9 15.18 -13.66 6.11
CA PHE A 9 15.38 -14.49 4.93
C PHE A 9 14.05 -14.99 4.31
N ALA A 10 13.09 -15.40 5.15
CA ALA A 10 11.75 -15.79 4.68
C ALA A 10 11.01 -14.60 4.05
N THR A 11 11.12 -13.42 4.67
CA THR A 11 10.57 -12.17 4.14
C THR A 11 11.19 -11.82 2.78
N LEU A 12 12.51 -11.91 2.67
CA LEU A 12 13.24 -11.67 1.43
C LEU A 12 12.79 -12.61 0.31
N THR A 13 12.70 -13.89 0.62
CA THR A 13 12.28 -14.91 -0.35
C THR A 13 10.86 -14.62 -0.86
N THR A 14 9.97 -14.24 0.05
CA THR A 14 8.59 -13.85 -0.29
C THR A 14 8.56 -12.61 -1.19
N GLN A 15 9.35 -11.58 -0.86
CA GLN A 15 9.47 -10.36 -1.66
C GLN A 15 10.04 -10.64 -3.06
N MET A 16 11.04 -11.52 -3.17
CA MET A 16 11.63 -11.90 -4.46
C MET A 16 10.63 -12.60 -5.37
N VAL A 17 9.86 -13.55 -4.84
CA VAL A 17 8.81 -14.25 -5.59
C VAL A 17 7.73 -13.26 -6.04
N LEU A 18 7.27 -12.40 -5.12
CA LEU A 18 6.28 -11.36 -5.42
C LEU A 18 6.77 -10.43 -6.53
N MET A 19 8.02 -9.97 -6.46
CA MET A 19 8.60 -9.09 -7.46
C MET A 19 8.78 -9.76 -8.81
N THR A 20 9.19 -11.02 -8.82
CA THR A 20 9.31 -11.80 -10.05
C THR A 20 7.95 -11.88 -10.76
N ILE A 21 6.89 -12.17 -10.01
CA ILE A 21 5.51 -12.20 -10.55
C ILE A 21 5.08 -10.82 -11.08
N LEU A 22 5.46 -9.73 -10.40
CA LEU A 22 5.05 -8.38 -10.74
C LEU A 22 5.80 -7.82 -11.97
N VAL A 23 7.08 -8.17 -12.13
CA VAL A 23 7.96 -7.69 -13.22
C VAL A 23 7.80 -8.52 -14.48
N LEU A 24 7.39 -9.78 -14.39
CA LEU A 24 7.21 -10.65 -15.55
C LEU A 24 6.27 -9.98 -16.57
N PRO A 25 6.60 -9.95 -17.88
CA PRO A 25 5.70 -9.49 -18.92
C PRO A 25 4.54 -10.49 -19.09
N LEU A 26 3.57 -10.44 -18.17
CA LEU A 26 2.39 -11.29 -18.16
C LEU A 26 1.36 -10.80 -19.19
N PRO A 27 0.66 -11.71 -19.88
CA PRO A 27 -0.48 -11.33 -20.71
C PRO A 27 -1.56 -10.64 -19.85
N LEU A 28 -2.25 -9.66 -20.43
CA LEU A 28 -3.19 -8.77 -19.75
C LEU A 28 -4.17 -9.43 -18.77
N ARG A 29 -4.68 -10.61 -19.09
CA ARG A 29 -5.62 -11.34 -18.23
C ARG A 29 -4.99 -11.71 -16.89
N LEU A 30 -3.79 -12.28 -16.93
CA LEU A 30 -3.02 -12.63 -15.73
C LEU A 30 -2.56 -11.38 -14.99
N ARG A 31 -2.17 -10.33 -15.74
CA ARG A 31 -1.75 -9.06 -15.15
C ARG A 31 -2.85 -8.39 -14.34
N LYS A 32 -4.08 -8.35 -14.85
CA LYS A 32 -5.24 -7.84 -14.11
C LYS A 32 -5.58 -8.69 -12.90
N SER A 33 -5.49 -10.01 -13.02
CA SER A 33 -5.74 -10.92 -11.89
C SER A 33 -4.74 -10.70 -10.76
N SER A 34 -3.44 -10.70 -11.06
CA SER A 34 -2.39 -10.43 -10.07
C SER A 34 -2.47 -9.01 -9.50
N PHE A 35 -2.80 -8.02 -10.34
CA PHE A 35 -3.01 -6.64 -9.90
C PHE A 35 -4.21 -6.52 -8.94
N ASN A 36 -5.35 -7.14 -9.23
CA ASN A 36 -6.53 -7.06 -8.35
C ASN A 36 -6.30 -7.74 -7.00
N VAL A 37 -5.61 -8.88 -6.97
CA VAL A 37 -5.25 -9.56 -5.72
C VAL A 37 -4.34 -8.64 -4.89
N TYR A 38 -3.32 -8.07 -5.52
CA TYR A 38 -2.38 -7.18 -4.85
C TYR A 38 -3.04 -5.86 -4.41
N SER A 39 -3.89 -5.25 -5.25
CA SER A 39 -4.58 -4.00 -4.92
C SER A 39 -5.53 -4.21 -3.75
N LYS A 40 -6.26 -5.32 -3.71
CA LYS A 40 -7.15 -5.64 -2.59
C LYS A 40 -6.38 -5.78 -1.27
N LEU A 41 -5.17 -6.35 -1.33
CA LEU A 41 -4.31 -6.48 -0.16
C LEU A 41 -3.73 -5.12 0.27
N TYR A 42 -3.30 -4.29 -0.70
CA TYR A 42 -2.66 -3.00 -0.44
C TYR A 42 -3.66 -1.89 -0.05
N ASP A 43 -4.87 -1.90 -0.59
CA ASP A 43 -5.92 -0.92 -0.30
C ASP A 43 -6.51 -1.12 1.10
N ASN A 44 -6.26 -2.26 1.74
CA ASN A 44 -6.64 -2.49 3.13
C ASN A 44 -5.80 -1.58 4.06
N LYS A 45 -6.48 -0.68 4.79
CA LYS A 45 -5.85 0.27 5.72
C LYS A 45 -5.02 -0.42 6.80
N GLU A 46 -5.49 -1.55 7.31
CA GLU A 46 -4.78 -2.33 8.33
C GLU A 46 -3.45 -2.85 7.79
N PHE A 47 -3.47 -3.43 6.60
CA PHE A 47 -2.27 -3.97 5.94
C PHE A 47 -1.25 -2.86 5.64
N ARG A 48 -1.71 -1.69 5.17
CA ARG A 48 -0.84 -0.55 4.89
C ARG A 48 -0.11 -0.05 6.13
N THR A 49 -0.79 0.01 7.27
CA THR A 49 -0.19 0.44 8.54
C THR A 49 0.85 -0.58 9.00
N VAL A 50 0.51 -1.87 9.00
CA VAL A 50 1.43 -2.95 9.38
C VAL A 50 2.68 -2.95 8.48
N TYR A 51 2.48 -2.82 7.16
CA TYR A 51 3.57 -2.76 6.19
C TYR A 51 4.51 -1.57 6.44
N SER A 52 3.94 -0.38 6.72
CA SER A 52 4.72 0.82 7.00
C SER A 52 5.57 0.67 8.27
N VAL A 53 4.96 0.19 9.36
CA VAL A 53 5.66 -0.04 10.64
C VAL A 53 6.74 -1.12 10.48
N ALA A 54 6.43 -2.24 9.82
CA ALA A 54 7.40 -3.29 9.54
C ALA A 54 8.57 -2.77 8.69
N GLY A 55 8.30 -1.92 7.69
CA GLY A 55 9.32 -1.27 6.86
C GLY A 55 10.29 -0.41 7.69
N VAL A 56 9.78 0.37 8.63
CA VAL A 56 10.62 1.17 9.55
C VAL A 56 11.48 0.26 10.43
N VAL A 57 10.91 -0.79 11.01
CA VAL A 57 11.65 -1.75 11.86
C VAL A 57 12.77 -2.44 11.07
N VAL A 58 12.48 -2.94 9.87
CA VAL A 58 13.49 -3.58 9.01
C VAL A 58 14.59 -2.58 8.62
N THR A 59 14.23 -1.32 8.35
CA THR A 59 15.22 -0.28 8.05
C THR A 59 16.13 0.00 9.25
N LEU A 60 15.59 0.03 10.47
CA LEU A 60 16.39 0.15 11.69
C LEU A 60 17.34 -1.04 11.88
N LEU A 61 16.86 -2.27 11.63
CA LEU A 61 17.70 -3.48 11.67
C LEU A 61 18.81 -3.44 10.62
N PHE A 62 18.55 -2.89 9.44
CA PHE A 62 19.57 -2.69 8.41
C PHE A 62 20.64 -1.68 8.85
N ILE A 63 20.22 -0.55 9.45
CA ILE A 63 21.15 0.45 9.99
C ILE A 63 21.99 -0.16 11.12
N ASP A 64 21.40 -0.98 11.99
CA ASP A 64 22.13 -1.70 13.03
C ASP A 64 23.16 -2.68 12.45
N ALA A 65 22.78 -3.47 11.45
CA ALA A 65 23.68 -4.38 10.75
C ALA A 65 24.83 -3.63 10.06
N LEU A 66 24.57 -2.47 9.45
CA LEU A 66 25.58 -1.60 8.84
C LEU A 66 26.57 -1.10 9.87
N LYS A 67 26.08 -0.52 10.98
CA LYS A 67 26.91 -0.01 12.08
C LYS A 67 27.79 -1.11 12.67
N SER A 68 27.22 -2.30 12.90
CA SER A 68 27.95 -3.46 13.41
C SER A 68 29.10 -3.87 12.47
N THR A 69 28.84 -3.94 11.17
CA THR A 69 29.85 -4.31 10.17
C THR A 69 30.93 -3.25 10.02
N TRP A 70 30.58 -1.96 10.07
CA TRP A 70 31.56 -0.87 10.04
C TRP A 70 32.42 -0.85 11.29
N LYS A 71 31.83 -0.98 12.48
CA LYS A 71 32.58 -1.04 13.74
C LYS A 71 33.58 -2.20 13.76
N LEU A 72 33.16 -3.38 13.27
CA LEU A 72 34.02 -4.55 13.21
C LEU A 72 35.19 -4.34 12.24
N LYS A 73 34.93 -3.77 11.05
CA LYS A 73 36.02 -3.40 10.13
C LYS A 73 36.95 -2.36 10.73
N THR A 74 36.44 -1.26 11.26
CA THR A 74 37.28 -0.16 11.78
C THR A 74 38.13 -0.63 12.96
N ASN A 75 37.54 -1.27 13.98
CA ASN A 75 38.27 -1.67 15.18
C ASN A 75 39.27 -2.81 14.95
N ASP A 76 38.97 -3.74 14.04
CA ASP A 76 39.88 -4.87 13.75
C ASP A 76 40.99 -4.47 12.74
N THR A 77 40.79 -3.43 11.92
CA THR A 77 41.82 -2.96 10.95
C THR A 77 42.84 -2.00 11.60
N TYR A 78 42.49 -1.26 12.66
CA TYR A 78 43.43 -0.34 13.34
C TYR A 78 44.46 -1.03 14.24
N ASN A 79 44.34 -2.33 14.50
CA ASN A 79 45.33 -3.12 15.27
C ASN A 79 46.19 -4.05 14.39
N LEU A 80 46.23 -3.84 13.06
CA LEU A 80 46.92 -4.74 12.12
C LEU A 80 48.43 -4.90 12.43
N THR A 81 49.05 -3.91 13.09
CA THR A 81 50.47 -3.93 13.49
C THR A 81 50.74 -4.84 14.70
N GLN A 82 49.76 -5.04 15.58
CA GLN A 82 49.87 -5.92 16.76
C GLN A 82 49.26 -7.31 16.51
N TYR A 83 48.43 -7.46 15.46
CA TYR A 83 47.63 -8.66 15.19
C TYR A 83 48.29 -9.72 14.30
N ARG A 84 49.42 -9.39 13.64
CA ARG A 84 50.18 -10.36 12.81
C ARG A 84 50.92 -11.44 13.62
N ALA A 85 50.94 -11.37 14.95
CA ALA A 85 51.65 -12.35 15.78
C ALA A 85 50.79 -13.58 16.20
N THR A 86 49.45 -13.52 16.06
CA THR A 86 48.54 -14.51 16.66
C THR A 86 47.66 -15.19 15.61
N TYR A 87 48.30 -15.85 14.63
CA TYR A 87 47.63 -16.56 13.54
C TYR A 87 46.79 -17.80 13.97
N GLN A 88 46.62 -18.06 15.27
CA GLN A 88 45.78 -19.13 15.81
C GLN A 88 44.34 -18.69 16.20
N HIS A 89 44.00 -17.40 16.20
CA HIS A 89 42.64 -16.89 16.45
C HIS A 89 41.92 -16.35 15.20
N SER A 90 42.50 -16.55 14.00
CA SER A 90 42.00 -15.94 12.76
C SER A 90 40.66 -16.50 12.26
N SER A 91 40.30 -17.76 12.56
CA SER A 91 39.05 -18.35 12.06
C SER A 91 37.81 -17.70 12.68
N ASP A 92 37.84 -17.41 13.98
CA ASP A 92 36.66 -16.93 14.71
C ASP A 92 36.35 -15.46 14.39
N VAL A 93 37.40 -14.65 14.21
CA VAL A 93 37.26 -13.25 13.78
C VAL A 93 36.77 -13.19 12.35
N MET A 94 37.33 -14.01 11.46
CA MET A 94 36.87 -14.07 10.08
C MET A 94 35.41 -14.54 10.00
N ALA A 95 35.02 -15.53 10.81
CA ALA A 95 33.64 -15.97 10.92
C ALA A 95 32.70 -14.84 11.36
N ARG A 96 33.08 -14.05 12.39
CA ARG A 96 32.29 -12.89 12.84
C ARG A 96 32.10 -11.84 11.74
N ILE A 97 33.15 -11.57 10.97
CA ILE A 97 33.08 -10.65 9.81
C ILE A 97 32.12 -11.20 8.75
N PHE A 98 32.23 -12.49 8.40
CA PHE A 98 31.32 -13.11 7.44
C PHE A 98 29.86 -13.06 7.90
N TYR A 99 29.59 -13.29 9.18
CA TYR A 99 28.24 -13.18 9.73
C TYR A 99 27.70 -11.75 9.66
N ALA A 100 28.50 -10.75 10.00
CA ALA A 100 28.10 -9.34 9.92
C ALA A 100 27.81 -8.93 8.47
N GLN A 101 28.69 -9.29 7.53
CA GLN A 101 28.53 -9.01 6.10
C GLN A 101 27.24 -9.63 5.54
N ARG A 102 27.00 -10.91 5.78
CA ARG A 102 25.79 -11.59 5.31
C ARG A 102 24.52 -10.95 5.85
N ASN A 103 24.52 -10.58 7.14
CA ASN A 103 23.36 -9.95 7.76
C ASN A 103 23.05 -8.57 7.13
N VAL A 104 24.07 -7.79 6.75
CA VAL A 104 23.90 -6.54 6.00
C VAL A 104 23.31 -6.79 4.62
N TYR A 105 23.80 -7.78 3.88
CA TYR A 105 23.28 -8.05 2.53
C TYR A 105 21.82 -8.52 2.55
N ILE A 106 21.46 -9.42 3.48
CA ILE A 106 20.08 -9.89 3.62
C ILE A 106 19.16 -8.74 4.02
N SER A 107 19.48 -8.01 5.08
CA SER A 107 18.64 -6.90 5.55
C SER A 107 18.54 -5.77 4.52
N GLY A 108 19.64 -5.46 3.82
CA GLY A 108 19.67 -4.46 2.75
C GLY A 108 18.80 -4.84 1.56
N ALA A 109 18.84 -6.12 1.16
CA ALA A 109 17.96 -6.62 0.11
C ALA A 109 16.48 -6.52 0.50
N VAL A 110 16.12 -6.85 1.75
CA VAL A 110 14.72 -6.72 2.22
C VAL A 110 14.24 -5.27 2.18
N VAL A 111 15.07 -4.32 2.62
CA VAL A 111 14.76 -2.88 2.55
C VAL A 111 14.59 -2.44 1.09
N PHE A 112 15.51 -2.85 0.21
CA PHE A 112 15.46 -2.53 -1.21
C PHE A 112 14.15 -3.00 -1.85
N PHE A 113 13.77 -4.28 -1.65
CA PHE A 113 12.51 -4.78 -2.18
C PHE A 113 11.29 -4.13 -1.53
N GLY A 114 11.37 -3.80 -0.24
CA GLY A 114 10.32 -3.04 0.45
C GLY A 114 10.00 -1.70 -0.23
N PHE A 115 10.99 -1.03 -0.79
CA PHE A 115 10.80 0.20 -1.57
C PHE A 115 10.49 -0.04 -3.05
N ALA A 116 11.09 -1.07 -3.65
CA ALA A 116 10.91 -1.36 -5.06
C ALA A 116 9.49 -1.86 -5.38
N ILE A 117 8.89 -2.69 -4.51
CA ILE A 117 7.56 -3.29 -4.73
C ILE A 117 6.47 -2.22 -5.00
N PRO A 118 6.27 -1.20 -4.15
CA PRO A 118 5.25 -0.17 -4.40
C PRO A 118 5.55 0.67 -5.66
N THR A 119 6.83 0.86 -5.98
CA THR A 119 7.26 1.55 -7.20
C THR A 119 6.85 0.77 -8.45
N VAL A 120 7.21 -0.52 -8.51
CA VAL A 120 6.85 -1.41 -9.63
C VAL A 120 5.33 -1.56 -9.71
N PHE A 121 4.62 -1.65 -8.58
CA PHE A 121 3.17 -1.72 -8.56
C PHE A 121 2.51 -0.50 -9.23
N THR A 122 3.01 0.70 -8.94
CA THR A 122 2.53 1.94 -9.58
C THR A 122 2.78 1.94 -11.09
N ILE A 123 3.94 1.45 -11.52
CA ILE A 123 4.28 1.31 -12.95
C ILE A 123 3.33 0.31 -13.63
N VAL A 124 3.10 -0.86 -13.02
CA VAL A 124 2.19 -1.88 -13.53
C VAL A 124 0.76 -1.34 -13.63
N ARG A 125 0.28 -0.61 -12.62
CA ARG A 125 -1.04 0.04 -12.64
C ARG A 125 -1.19 0.98 -13.84
N ARG A 126 -0.18 1.82 -14.07
CA ARG A 126 -0.15 2.74 -15.21
C ARG A 126 -0.16 1.97 -16.53
N LEU A 127 0.64 0.93 -16.63
CA LEU A 127 0.77 0.14 -17.85
C LEU A 127 -0.55 -0.57 -18.22
N ILE A 128 -1.27 -1.15 -17.25
CA ILE A 128 -2.61 -1.71 -17.47
C ILE A 128 -3.57 -0.64 -18.00
N LYS A 129 -3.59 0.56 -17.39
CA LYS A 129 -4.45 1.67 -17.82
C LYS A 129 -4.14 2.10 -19.26
N TYR A 130 -2.86 2.23 -19.62
CA TYR A 130 -2.46 2.59 -20.98
C TYR A 130 -2.85 1.52 -21.99
N GLU A 131 -2.69 0.24 -21.66
CA GLU A 131 -3.06 -0.84 -22.57
C GLU A 131 -4.57 -0.95 -22.78
N GLU A 132 -5.37 -0.68 -21.74
CA GLU A 132 -6.84 -0.60 -21.86
C GLU A 132 -7.30 0.56 -22.74
N LEU A 133 -6.70 1.75 -22.56
CA LEU A 133 -7.01 2.91 -23.40
C LEU A 133 -6.62 2.67 -24.86
N ALA A 134 -5.45 2.08 -25.10
CA ALA A 134 -5.00 1.74 -26.45
C ALA A 134 -5.91 0.71 -27.13
N ARG A 135 -6.46 -0.25 -26.38
CA ARG A 135 -7.45 -1.22 -26.91
C ARG A 135 -8.81 -0.57 -27.17
N ALA A 136 -9.27 0.29 -26.27
CA ALA A 136 -10.53 1.03 -26.45
C ALA A 136 -10.48 1.91 -27.71
N MET A 137 -9.36 2.59 -27.97
CA MET A 137 -9.18 3.41 -29.18
C MET A 137 -9.12 2.59 -30.48
N LYS A 138 -8.70 1.32 -30.43
CA LYS A 138 -8.60 0.45 -31.61
C LYS A 138 -9.92 -0.22 -32.00
N ASP A 139 -10.92 -0.24 -31.12
CA ASP A 139 -12.18 -0.96 -31.35
C ASP A 139 -13.37 0.02 -31.28
N PRO A 140 -13.78 0.64 -32.41
CA PRO A 140 -14.83 1.67 -32.42
C PRO A 140 -16.16 1.15 -31.84
N LYS A 141 -16.43 -0.16 -31.96
CA LYS A 141 -17.62 -0.80 -31.39
C LYS A 141 -17.62 -0.84 -29.85
N GLN A 142 -16.45 -0.95 -29.22
CA GLN A 142 -16.36 -0.91 -27.75
C GLN A 142 -16.47 0.51 -27.20
N VAL A 143 -16.00 1.52 -27.95
CA VAL A 143 -16.20 2.93 -27.59
C VAL A 143 -17.69 3.24 -27.59
N GLU A 144 -18.40 2.81 -28.62
CA GLU A 144 -19.85 3.00 -28.75
C GLU A 144 -20.63 2.29 -27.63
N ALA A 145 -20.26 1.04 -27.30
CA ALA A 145 -20.85 0.31 -26.18
C ALA A 145 -20.61 1.00 -24.82
N LYS A 146 -19.41 1.52 -24.56
CA LYS A 146 -19.10 2.28 -23.33
C LYS A 146 -19.82 3.63 -23.27
N ILE A 147 -19.99 4.31 -24.41
CA ILE A 147 -20.76 5.55 -24.47
C ILE A 147 -22.23 5.27 -24.13
N VAL A 148 -22.79 4.17 -24.61
CA VAL A 148 -24.17 3.75 -24.29
C VAL A 148 -24.30 3.42 -22.80
N GLU A 149 -23.37 2.65 -22.23
CA GLU A 149 -23.37 2.30 -20.80
C GLU A 149 -23.23 3.55 -19.91
N LEU A 150 -22.30 4.45 -20.23
CA LEU A 150 -22.11 5.70 -19.48
C LEU A 150 -23.32 6.62 -19.58
N LYS A 151 -24.00 6.67 -20.75
CA LYS A 151 -25.26 7.40 -20.90
C LYS A 151 -26.39 6.80 -20.04
N ASP A 152 -26.49 5.47 -19.95
CA ASP A 152 -27.47 4.82 -19.08
C ASP A 152 -27.21 5.14 -17.60
N GLN A 153 -25.96 5.05 -17.15
CA GLN A 153 -25.57 5.41 -15.79
C GLN A 153 -25.84 6.89 -15.47
N LEU A 154 -25.58 7.79 -16.43
CA LEU A 154 -25.86 9.21 -16.29
C LEU A 154 -27.36 9.45 -16.16
N SER A 155 -28.19 8.79 -16.99
CA SER A 155 -29.65 8.89 -16.91
C SER A 155 -30.21 8.39 -15.57
N LYS A 156 -29.67 7.29 -15.03
CA LYS A 156 -30.05 6.75 -13.72
C LYS A 156 -29.69 7.74 -12.61
N LYS A 157 -28.47 8.29 -12.62
CA LYS A 157 -28.04 9.30 -11.65
C LYS A 157 -28.87 10.58 -11.74
N THR A 158 -29.25 11.03 -12.93
CA THR A 158 -30.13 12.19 -13.07
C THR A 158 -31.51 11.93 -12.47
N LYS A 159 -32.09 10.75 -12.70
CA LYS A 159 -33.36 10.34 -12.06
C LYS A 159 -33.24 10.24 -10.55
N GLU A 160 -32.14 9.68 -10.03
CA GLU A 160 -31.88 9.63 -8.58
C GLU A 160 -31.81 11.02 -7.98
N VAL A 161 -31.13 11.97 -8.66
CA VAL A 161 -31.06 13.37 -8.22
C VAL A 161 -32.43 14.03 -8.22
N GLU A 162 -33.24 13.83 -9.26
CA GLU A 162 -34.59 14.37 -9.35
C GLU A 162 -35.51 13.80 -8.25
N VAL A 163 -35.42 12.50 -7.99
CA VAL A 163 -36.13 11.87 -6.87
C VAL A 163 -35.67 12.45 -5.54
N PHE A 164 -34.35 12.62 -5.33
CA PHE A 164 -33.82 13.24 -4.11
C PHE A 164 -34.29 14.68 -3.93
N GLU A 165 -34.34 15.48 -4.99
CA GLU A 165 -34.89 16.84 -4.94
C GLU A 165 -36.38 16.84 -4.56
N SER A 166 -37.17 15.93 -5.13
CA SER A 166 -38.59 15.79 -4.79
C SER A 166 -38.81 15.39 -3.33
N GLN A 167 -37.97 14.48 -2.81
CA GLN A 167 -37.99 14.06 -1.41
C GLN A 167 -37.58 15.20 -0.48
N LYS A 168 -36.53 15.96 -0.84
CA LYS A 168 -36.10 17.14 -0.08
C LYS A 168 -37.23 18.17 0.02
N LYS A 169 -37.90 18.47 -1.09
CA LYS A 169 -39.03 19.42 -1.13
C LYS A 169 -40.24 18.92 -0.32
N GLY A 170 -40.50 17.61 -0.34
CA GLY A 170 -41.53 17.00 0.52
C GLY A 170 -41.20 17.13 2.00
N LEU A 171 -39.92 16.93 2.36
CA LEU A 171 -39.45 17.07 3.74
C LEU A 171 -39.49 18.53 4.21
N GLU A 172 -39.06 19.48 3.38
CA GLU A 172 -39.16 20.93 3.66
C GLU A 172 -40.61 21.33 3.95
N ARG A 173 -41.58 20.88 3.12
CA ARG A 173 -43.01 21.12 3.39
C ARG A 173 -43.49 20.52 4.71
N SER A 174 -43.08 19.29 5.03
CA SER A 174 -43.48 18.67 6.29
C SER A 174 -42.88 19.38 7.50
N TYR A 175 -41.68 19.96 7.35
CA TYR A 175 -41.03 20.74 8.38
C TYR A 175 -41.75 22.08 8.58
N ASP A 176 -42.10 22.77 7.50
CA ASP A 176 -42.88 24.01 7.53
C ASP A 176 -44.26 23.76 8.18
N GLU A 177 -44.96 22.68 7.79
CA GLU A 177 -46.24 22.30 8.41
C GLU A 177 -46.10 21.97 9.91
N LEU A 178 -45.01 21.34 10.33
CA LEU A 178 -44.74 21.06 11.74
C LEU A 178 -44.44 22.35 12.51
N ALA A 179 -43.65 23.25 11.92
CA ALA A 179 -43.34 24.56 12.48
C ALA A 179 -44.61 25.40 12.67
N ASP A 180 -45.49 25.45 11.66
CA ASP A 180 -46.78 26.13 11.73
C ASP A 180 -47.70 25.53 12.82
N LYS A 181 -47.73 24.20 12.95
CA LYS A 181 -48.47 23.51 14.03
C LYS A 181 -47.91 23.82 15.41
N LEU A 182 -46.60 23.91 15.56
CA LEU A 182 -45.96 24.23 16.83
C LEU A 182 -46.23 25.69 17.23
N ASN A 183 -46.04 26.63 16.29
CA ASN A 183 -46.32 28.05 16.47
C ASN A 183 -47.81 28.33 16.79
N SER A 184 -48.73 27.61 16.15
CA SER A 184 -50.17 27.69 16.45
C SER A 184 -50.55 27.03 17.78
N SER A 185 -49.81 26.03 18.25
CA SER A 185 -50.00 25.43 19.58
C SER A 185 -49.45 26.29 20.72
N GLU A 186 -48.35 27.00 20.52
CA GLU A 186 -47.77 27.94 21.50
C GLU A 186 -48.68 29.16 21.72
N THR A 187 -49.24 29.73 20.65
CA THR A 187 -50.20 30.85 20.74
C THR A 187 -51.54 30.47 21.40
N ALA A 188 -51.91 29.18 21.41
CA ALA A 188 -53.08 28.68 22.14
C ALA A 188 -52.79 28.39 23.63
N SER A 189 -51.54 28.05 23.98
CA SER A 189 -51.11 27.86 25.37
C SER A 189 -50.97 29.20 26.12
N ASP A 190 -50.55 30.27 25.44
CA ASP A 190 -50.33 31.58 26.08
C ASP A 190 -51.66 32.30 26.41
N LYS A 191 -52.72 32.06 25.63
CA LYS A 191 -54.08 32.58 25.91
C LYS A 191 -54.81 31.90 27.08
N LYS A 192 -54.20 30.89 27.71
CA LYS A 192 -54.80 30.13 28.82
C LYS A 192 -54.15 30.41 30.17
N LYS A 193 -53.25 31.40 30.24
CA LYS A 193 -52.47 31.73 31.44
C LYS A 193 -52.75 33.11 32.07
N ASP A 194 -53.73 33.86 31.56
CA ASP A 194 -54.32 35.03 32.25
C ASP A 194 -55.66 34.67 32.92
#